data_AF-U1Q229-F1
#
_entry.id   AF-U1Q229-F1
#
_cell.length_a   1.000
_cell.length_b   1.000
_cell.length_c   1.000
_cell.angle_alpha   90.00
_cell.angle_beta   90.00
_cell.angle_gamma   90.00
#
_symmetry.space_group_name_H-M   'P 1'
#
loop_
_entity.id
_entity.type
_entity.pdbx_description
1 polymer ?
#
loop_
_entity_poly.entity_id
_entity_poly.type
_entity_poly.pdbx_seq_one_letter_code
_entity_poly.pdbx_strand_id
1 'polypeptide(L)'
;MTRSEINATIERFEGLERRFELPAYLSFTPGEWAAKGRVSVPGGITPATLPDYAEAGADAVIAGGGIAHAPDPAAQAERLAGMAHSREANR
;
A
#
# COMPACT_ATOMS: atom_id res chain seq x y z
N MET A 1 -14.61 -28.09 -8.28
CA MET A 1 -13.95 -28.40 -6.99
C MET A 1 -15.02 -28.85 -6.01
N THR A 2 -14.84 -29.99 -5.36
CA THR A 2 -15.78 -30.59 -4.41
C THR A 2 -15.47 -30.18 -2.97
N ARG A 3 -16.42 -30.35 -2.06
CA ARG A 3 -16.23 -30.09 -0.63
C ARG A 3 -15.08 -30.92 -0.02
N SER A 4 -14.87 -32.12 -0.56
CA SER A 4 -13.78 -33.02 -0.16
C SER A 4 -12.42 -32.46 -0.56
N GLU A 5 -12.30 -31.92 -1.79
CA GLU A 5 -11.06 -31.30 -2.28
C GLU A 5 -10.66 -30.05 -1.49
N ILE A 6 -11.65 -29.27 -1.03
CA ILE A 6 -11.43 -28.12 -0.15
C ILE A 6 -10.84 -28.57 1.20
N ASN A 7 -11.45 -29.57 1.84
CA ASN A 7 -11.02 -30.03 3.16
C ASN A 7 -9.62 -30.65 3.13
N ALA A 8 -9.33 -31.49 2.13
CA ALA A 8 -8.00 -32.08 1.95
C ALA A 8 -6.90 -31.02 1.71
N THR A 9 -7.28 -29.90 1.09
CA THR A 9 -6.37 -28.76 0.90
C THR A 9 -6.09 -28.05 2.23
N ILE A 10 -7.11 -27.81 3.05
CA ILE A 10 -6.98 -27.20 4.37
C ILE A 10 -6.07 -28.05 5.28
N GLU A 11 -6.31 -29.35 5.38
CA GLU A 11 -5.50 -30.28 6.19
C GLU A 11 -4.02 -30.28 5.76
N ARG A 12 -3.76 -30.18 4.44
CA ARG A 12 -2.40 -30.06 3.90
C ARG A 12 -1.71 -28.77 4.32
N PHE A 13 -2.44 -27.66 4.41
CA PHE A 13 -1.89 -26.37 4.85
C PHE A 13 -1.70 -26.28 6.37
N GLU A 14 -2.58 -26.88 7.16
CA GLU A 14 -2.43 -26.97 8.62
C GLU A 14 -1.20 -27.81 9.00
N GLY A 15 -0.89 -28.87 8.24
CA GLY A 15 0.34 -29.65 8.40
C GLY A 15 1.64 -28.91 8.03
N LEU A 16 1.57 -27.74 7.39
CA LEU A 16 2.72 -26.92 6.97
C LEU A 16 3.13 -25.86 8.00
N GLU A 17 2.40 -25.69 9.12
CA GLU A 17 2.68 -24.68 10.15
C GLU A 17 4.02 -24.87 10.90
N ARG A 18 4.81 -25.90 10.60
CA ARG A 18 6.15 -26.10 11.18
C ARG A 18 7.24 -26.10 10.13
N ARG A 19 7.65 -24.92 9.63
CA ARG A 19 9.04 -24.63 9.16
C ARG A 19 9.25 -23.26 8.51
N PHE A 20 8.57 -22.22 8.97
CA PHE A 20 8.90 -20.87 8.51
C PHE A 20 9.25 -20.02 9.71
N GLU A 21 10.53 -19.69 9.83
CA GLU A 21 10.92 -18.51 10.59
C GLU A 21 10.23 -17.32 9.91
N LEU A 22 9.29 -16.71 10.61
CA LEU A 22 8.61 -15.53 10.12
C LEU A 22 9.66 -14.44 9.92
N PRO A 23 9.69 -13.78 8.76
CA PRO A 23 10.57 -12.64 8.56
C PRO A 23 10.37 -11.59 9.66
N ALA A 24 11.47 -11.08 10.23
CA ALA A 24 11.44 -10.18 11.38
C ALA A 24 10.55 -8.93 11.19
N TYR A 25 10.35 -8.51 9.94
CA TYR A 25 9.48 -7.37 9.62
C TYR A 25 7.99 -7.61 9.94
N LEU A 26 7.56 -8.87 10.05
CA LEU A 26 6.18 -9.22 10.42
C LEU A 26 5.88 -8.98 11.90
N SER A 27 6.91 -8.78 12.73
CA SER A 27 6.78 -8.49 14.17
C SER A 27 7.13 -7.05 14.53
N PHE A 28 7.42 -6.18 13.55
CA PHE A 28 7.72 -4.78 13.83
C PHE A 28 6.48 -4.05 14.34
N THR A 29 6.67 -3.29 15.40
CA THR A 29 5.69 -2.32 15.90
C THR A 29 5.53 -1.15 14.91
N PRO A 30 4.43 -0.39 14.98
CA PRO A 30 4.26 0.81 14.16
C PRO A 30 5.41 1.84 14.30
N GLY A 31 5.98 1.98 15.51
CA GLY A 31 7.14 2.85 15.74
C GLY A 31 8.43 2.34 15.10
N GLU A 32 8.62 1.01 15.05
CA GLU A 32 9.76 0.40 14.37
C GLU A 32 9.64 0.48 12.85
N TRP A 33 8.43 0.42 12.30
CA TRP A 33 8.19 0.70 10.88
C TRP A 33 8.49 2.16 10.53
N ALA A 34 8.02 3.10 11.35
CA ALA A 34 8.30 4.53 11.16
C ALA A 34 9.80 4.86 11.21
N ALA A 35 10.58 4.14 12.02
CA ALA A 35 12.04 4.30 12.09
C ALA A 35 12.81 3.60 10.95
N LYS A 36 12.16 2.69 10.21
CA LYS A 36 12.85 1.80 9.25
C LYS A 36 12.57 2.08 7.78
N GLY A 37 11.62 2.93 7.42
CA GLY A 37 11.45 3.24 6.00
C GLY A 37 10.34 4.22 5.66
N ARG A 38 10.42 4.67 4.40
CA ARG A 38 9.40 5.48 3.75
C ARG A 38 8.13 4.65 3.54
N VAL A 39 6.99 5.15 3.99
CA VAL A 39 5.67 4.58 3.76
C VAL A 39 5.24 4.90 2.33
N SER A 40 5.21 3.89 1.46
CA SER A 40 4.70 4.03 0.09
C SER A 40 3.31 3.40 -0.02
N VAL A 41 2.33 4.16 -0.52
CA VAL A 41 0.95 3.68 -0.71
C VAL A 41 0.66 3.41 -2.19
N PRO A 42 0.45 2.15 -2.59
CA PRO A 42 0.01 1.81 -3.94
C PRO A 42 -1.52 1.71 -4.06
N GLY A 43 -2.07 2.35 -5.09
CA GLY A 43 -3.47 2.16 -5.50
C GLY A 43 -4.47 3.10 -4.82
N GLY A 44 -5.60 3.35 -5.47
CA GLY A 44 -6.65 4.24 -4.95
C GLY A 44 -6.27 5.72 -4.90
N ILE A 45 -5.09 6.11 -5.38
CA ILE A 45 -4.61 7.49 -5.35
C ILE A 45 -5.33 8.32 -6.42
N THR A 46 -6.08 9.29 -5.93
CA THR A 46 -6.80 10.31 -6.70
C THR A 46 -6.64 11.65 -5.99
N PRO A 47 -7.03 12.78 -6.61
CA PRO A 47 -7.01 14.06 -5.94
C PRO A 47 -7.91 14.12 -4.69
N ALA A 48 -8.94 13.27 -4.62
CA ALA A 48 -9.82 13.20 -3.46
C ALA A 48 -9.21 12.43 -2.28
N THR A 49 -8.43 11.38 -2.56
CA THR A 49 -7.88 10.46 -1.54
C THR A 49 -6.45 10.79 -1.13
N LEU A 50 -5.71 11.53 -1.96
CA LEU A 50 -4.33 11.93 -1.68
C LEU A 50 -4.15 12.66 -0.32
N PRO A 51 -5.04 13.58 0.10
CA PRO A 51 -4.90 14.26 1.39
C PRO A 51 -4.94 13.29 2.58
N ASP A 52 -5.84 12.30 2.55
CA ASP A 52 -6.01 11.32 3.63
C ASP A 52 -4.75 10.47 3.81
N TYR A 53 -4.13 10.03 2.69
CA TYR A 53 -2.89 9.25 2.75
C TYR A 53 -1.70 10.09 3.20
N ALA A 54 -1.65 11.37 2.82
CA ALA A 54 -0.63 12.27 3.31
C ALA A 54 -0.76 12.50 4.84
N GLU A 55 -2.00 12.65 5.34
CA GLU A 55 -2.27 12.78 6.78
C GLU A 55 -1.98 11.50 7.56
N ALA A 56 -2.19 10.33 6.94
CA ALA A 56 -1.82 9.04 7.49
C ALA A 56 -0.29 8.79 7.53
N GLY A 57 0.53 9.71 7.01
CA GLY A 57 1.99 9.64 7.06
C GLY A 57 2.64 8.93 5.87
N ALA A 58 2.00 8.92 4.70
CA ALA A 58 2.65 8.43 3.49
C ALA A 58 3.82 9.34 3.07
N ASP A 59 5.00 8.75 2.88
CA ASP A 59 6.21 9.39 2.37
C ASP A 59 6.30 9.34 0.83
N ALA A 60 5.51 8.46 0.22
CA ALA A 60 5.36 8.32 -1.23
C ALA A 60 3.99 7.74 -1.57
N VAL A 61 3.47 8.08 -2.74
CA VAL A 61 2.22 7.53 -3.28
C VAL A 61 2.44 7.06 -4.71
N ILE A 62 1.76 5.99 -5.10
CA ILE A 62 1.83 5.45 -6.46
C ILE A 62 0.44 5.56 -7.10
N ALA A 63 0.32 6.45 -8.06
CA ALA A 63 -0.90 6.69 -8.82
C ALA A 63 -0.85 5.97 -10.18
N GLY A 64 -1.63 4.90 -10.32
CA GLY A 64 -1.81 4.16 -11.58
C GLY A 64 -3.09 4.57 -12.30
N GLY A 65 -4.17 3.83 -12.05
CA GLY A 65 -5.47 4.06 -12.71
C GLY A 65 -6.04 5.48 -12.55
N GLY A 66 -5.74 6.17 -11.44
CA GLY A 66 -6.14 7.56 -11.21
C GLY A 66 -5.50 8.58 -12.16
N ILE A 67 -4.40 8.21 -12.85
CA ILE A 67 -3.77 8.97 -13.93
C ILE A 67 -4.13 8.36 -15.28
N ALA A 68 -3.94 7.05 -15.44
CA ALA A 68 -4.05 6.37 -16.73
C ALA A 68 -5.44 6.46 -17.39
N HIS A 69 -6.50 6.65 -16.60
CA HIS A 69 -7.87 6.77 -17.10
C HIS A 69 -8.43 8.20 -17.06
N ALA A 70 -7.60 9.19 -16.74
CA ALA A 70 -8.04 10.59 -16.77
C ALA A 70 -8.22 11.07 -18.24
N PRO A 71 -9.11 12.04 -18.49
CA PRO A 71 -9.22 12.66 -19.82
C PRO A 71 -7.91 13.28 -20.32
N ASP A 72 -7.10 13.80 -19.38
CA ASP A 72 -5.74 14.26 -19.61
C ASP A 72 -4.81 13.67 -18.54
N PRO A 73 -4.13 12.54 -18.84
CA PRO A 73 -3.22 11.90 -17.89
C PRO A 73 -2.04 12.79 -17.47
N ALA A 74 -1.52 13.63 -18.37
CA ALA A 74 -0.37 14.48 -18.07
C ALA A 74 -0.75 15.58 -17.08
N ALA A 75 -1.84 16.31 -17.36
CA ALA A 75 -2.34 17.34 -16.45
C ALA A 75 -2.75 16.76 -15.08
N GLN A 76 -3.30 15.55 -15.06
CA GLN A 76 -3.66 14.86 -13.81
C GLN A 76 -2.42 14.47 -12.99
N ALA A 77 -1.35 14.00 -13.64
CA ALA A 77 -0.08 13.70 -12.98
C ALA A 77 0.54 14.96 -12.37
N GLU A 78 0.59 16.06 -13.13
CA GLU A 78 1.08 17.35 -12.64
C GLU A 78 0.27 17.85 -11.44
N ARG A 79 -1.07 17.73 -11.49
CA ARG A 79 -1.94 18.12 -10.39
C ARG A 79 -1.66 17.31 -9.12
N LEU A 80 -1.57 15.99 -9.22
CA LEU A 80 -1.27 15.11 -8.09
C LEU A 80 0.12 15.41 -7.50
N ALA A 81 1.13 15.63 -8.36
CA ALA A 81 2.46 16.02 -7.93
C ALA A 81 2.46 17.38 -7.22
N GLY A 82 1.74 18.37 -7.73
CA GLY A 82 1.60 19.68 -7.09
C GLY A 82 0.93 19.60 -5.71
N MET A 83 -0.10 18.77 -5.58
CA MET A 83 -0.77 18.52 -4.29
C MET A 83 0.14 17.80 -3.28
N ALA A 84 0.97 16.86 -3.72
CA ALA A 84 1.91 16.15 -2.85
C ALA A 84 3.02 17.07 -2.32
N HIS A 85 3.65 17.86 -3.19
CA HIS A 85 4.80 18.71 -2.82
C HIS A 85 4.41 20.04 -2.16
N SER A 86 3.19 20.57 -2.40
CA SER A 86 2.75 21.82 -1.77
C SER A 86 2.58 21.73 -0.25
N ARG A 87 2.44 20.52 0.32
CA ARG A 87 2.41 20.32 1.79
C ARG A 87 3.80 20.14 2.42
N GLU A 88 4.83 19.75 1.67
CA GLU A 88 6.21 19.73 2.18
C GLU A 88 6.75 21.14 2.43
N ALA A 89 6.28 22.16 1.69
CA ALA A 89 6.68 23.55 1.85
C ALA A 89 6.10 24.26 3.10
N ASN A 90 5.14 23.63 3.80
CA ASN A 90 4.41 24.20 4.94
C ASN A 90 4.61 23.41 6.25
N ARG A 91 5.57 22.47 6.29
CA ARG A 91 6.07 21.80 7.51
C ARG A 91 7.41 22.40 7.90
#